data_AF-A0A5P8JWU2-F1
#
_entry.id   AF-A0A5P8JWU2-F1
#
_cell.length_a   1.000
_cell.length_b   1.000
_cell.length_c   1.000
_cell.angle_alpha   90.00
_cell.angle_beta   90.00
_cell.angle_gamma   90.00
#
_symmetry.space_group_name_H-M   'P 1'
#
loop_
_entity.id
_entity.type
_entity.pdbx_description
1 polymer ?
#
loop_
_entity_poly.entity_id
_entity_poly.type
_entity_poly.pdbx_seq_one_letter_code
_entity_poly.pdbx_strand_id
1 'polypeptide(L)'
;MTERRAILSGSTFEEEIGYARAVVDGDRVHVSGTTGFDYTAMTISEDVVEQAKQCLRNIENTLTEAGCSFADVVRVRYLLPDRSDFEPCLPVLRDAFGEVRPAATMLVCGLSDPRMKIEIEVYARTRPPRASEEPTRATQTAQPVQTAQPVQAYEPPYYAAVFTAVRTPDRSGFGETNARMEDLVKDIPGYLGMDHAQTPGGLGITVGYFRDADALDRWRTDAEHRAAQRRGRAEWYESYTLHVAKVERSHGFTRA
;
A
#
# COMPACT_ATOMS: atom_id res chain seq x y z
N MET A 1 -9.11 -22.45 8.43
CA MET A 1 -7.79 -22.44 7.77
C MET A 1 -8.03 -21.96 6.36
N THR A 2 -7.55 -20.78 6.00
CA THR A 2 -7.56 -20.36 4.58
C THR A 2 -6.55 -21.23 3.85
N GLU A 3 -6.97 -21.90 2.78
CA GLU A 3 -6.20 -22.93 2.09
C GLU A 3 -5.20 -22.30 1.13
N ARG A 4 -3.92 -22.71 1.23
CA ARG A 4 -2.87 -22.31 0.29
C ARG A 4 -2.99 -23.13 -0.99
N ARG A 5 -3.06 -22.47 -2.15
CA ARG A 5 -3.18 -23.09 -3.48
C ARG A 5 -2.10 -22.55 -4.42
N ALA A 6 -1.40 -23.43 -5.13
CA ALA A 6 -0.52 -23.06 -6.22
C ALA A 6 -1.29 -23.05 -7.55
N ILE A 7 -1.01 -22.05 -8.38
CA ILE A 7 -1.42 -21.97 -9.78
C ILE A 7 -0.18 -22.30 -10.62
N LEU A 8 -0.30 -23.28 -11.50
CA LEU A 8 0.76 -23.74 -12.38
C LEU A 8 0.39 -23.42 -13.82
N SER A 9 1.38 -23.05 -14.62
CA SER A 9 1.20 -22.76 -16.05
C SER A 9 1.51 -23.96 -16.94
N GLY A 10 2.07 -25.04 -16.39
CA GLY A 10 2.52 -26.20 -17.16
C GLY A 10 3.87 -25.98 -17.84
N SER A 11 4.61 -24.97 -17.39
CA SER A 11 5.97 -24.69 -17.85
C SER A 11 6.92 -25.74 -17.28
N THR A 12 7.86 -26.25 -18.08
CA THR A 12 8.89 -27.19 -17.61
C THR A 12 9.73 -26.61 -16.47
N PHE A 13 9.91 -25.28 -16.46
CA PHE A 13 10.62 -24.58 -15.39
C PHE A 13 9.96 -24.73 -14.02
N GLU A 14 8.63 -24.91 -13.94
CA GLU A 14 7.93 -25.07 -12.65
C GLU A 14 8.36 -26.36 -11.95
N GLU A 15 8.56 -27.44 -12.72
CA GLU A 15 9.06 -28.73 -12.23
C GLU A 15 10.57 -28.71 -11.96
N GLU A 16 11.35 -28.11 -12.87
CA GLU A 16 12.82 -28.12 -12.78
C GLU A 16 13.38 -27.17 -11.71
N ILE A 17 12.78 -25.99 -11.52
CA ILE A 17 13.24 -24.95 -10.58
C ILE A 17 12.47 -25.03 -9.25
N GLY A 18 11.23 -25.51 -9.26
CA GLY A 18 10.39 -25.60 -8.06
C GLY A 18 9.73 -24.27 -7.69
N TYR A 19 9.00 -23.66 -8.65
CA TYR A 19 8.17 -22.48 -8.41
C TYR A 19 6.78 -22.65 -9.05
N ALA A 20 5.84 -21.77 -8.70
CA ALA A 20 4.51 -21.74 -9.27
C ALA A 20 4.28 -20.42 -10.02
N ARG A 21 3.43 -20.41 -11.04
CA ARG A 21 2.98 -19.18 -11.72
C ARG A 21 2.41 -18.18 -10.72
N ALA A 22 1.60 -18.67 -9.79
CA ALA A 22 1.19 -17.90 -8.63
C ALA A 22 0.93 -18.79 -7.41
N VAL A 23 0.96 -18.18 -6.23
CA VAL A 23 0.50 -18.79 -4.98
C VAL A 23 -0.62 -17.93 -4.40
N VAL A 24 -1.77 -18.56 -4.20
CA VAL A 24 -2.88 -18.02 -3.43
C VAL A 24 -2.73 -18.51 -2.00
N ASP A 25 -2.64 -17.59 -1.05
CA ASP A 25 -2.57 -17.88 0.39
C ASP A 25 -3.58 -17.02 1.13
N GLY A 26 -4.77 -17.60 1.36
CA GLY A 26 -5.92 -16.87 1.88
C GLY A 26 -6.38 -15.74 0.95
N ASP A 27 -6.30 -14.50 1.41
CA ASP A 27 -6.68 -13.31 0.64
C ASP A 27 -5.53 -12.74 -0.21
N ARG A 28 -4.38 -13.42 -0.23
CA ARG A 28 -3.15 -12.96 -0.87
C ARG A 28 -2.89 -13.74 -2.14
N VAL A 29 -2.58 -13.03 -3.22
CA VAL A 29 -2.21 -13.63 -4.50
C VAL A 29 -0.83 -13.11 -4.88
N HIS A 30 0.15 -14.01 -4.83
CA HIS A 30 1.53 -13.75 -5.23
C HIS A 30 1.72 -14.27 -6.65
N VAL A 31 1.83 -13.39 -7.63
CA VAL A 31 2.16 -13.77 -9.01
C VAL A 31 3.66 -13.68 -9.19
N SER A 32 4.27 -14.77 -9.64
CA SER A 32 5.71 -14.82 -9.91
C SER A 32 6.10 -13.85 -11.02
N GLY A 33 7.37 -13.48 -11.04
CA GLY A 33 7.94 -12.67 -12.10
C GLY A 33 7.57 -13.22 -13.48
N THR A 34 6.94 -12.38 -14.29
CA THR A 34 6.32 -12.75 -15.56
C THR A 34 6.98 -11.98 -16.69
N THR A 35 7.55 -12.74 -17.62
CA THR A 35 8.28 -12.24 -18.80
C THR A 35 7.39 -12.22 -20.04
N GLY A 36 7.84 -11.52 -21.10
CA GLY A 36 7.11 -11.33 -22.35
C GLY A 36 7.00 -12.54 -23.28
N PHE A 37 7.23 -13.76 -22.77
CA PHE A 37 7.05 -14.99 -23.55
C PHE A 37 5.58 -15.29 -23.79
N ASP A 38 5.25 -15.67 -25.03
CA ASP A 38 4.07 -16.44 -25.34
C ASP A 38 4.40 -17.91 -25.10
N TYR A 39 3.87 -18.49 -24.01
CA TYR A 39 4.13 -19.88 -23.64
C TYR A 39 3.39 -20.90 -24.53
N THR A 40 2.43 -20.46 -25.35
CA THR A 40 1.74 -21.33 -26.31
C THR A 40 2.58 -21.46 -27.58
N ALA A 41 3.09 -20.33 -28.09
CA ALA A 41 3.93 -20.30 -29.29
C ALA A 41 5.42 -20.55 -28.99
N MET A 42 5.82 -20.48 -27.71
CA MET A 42 7.21 -20.49 -27.25
C MET A 42 8.09 -19.43 -27.94
N THR A 43 7.51 -18.25 -28.16
CA THR A 43 8.17 -17.10 -28.80
C THR A 43 8.18 -15.88 -27.89
N ILE A 44 9.06 -14.94 -28.19
CA ILE A 44 9.15 -13.64 -27.50
C ILE A 44 9.45 -12.56 -28.55
N SER A 45 8.76 -11.42 -28.45
CA SER A 45 8.97 -10.29 -29.35
C SER A 45 10.31 -9.60 -29.08
N GLU A 46 10.96 -9.03 -30.09
CA GLU A 46 12.13 -8.16 -29.90
C GLU A 46 11.73 -6.75 -29.43
N ASP A 47 10.45 -6.38 -29.54
CA ASP A 47 9.90 -5.11 -29.07
C ASP A 47 9.50 -5.19 -27.59
N VAL A 48 10.07 -4.32 -26.75
CA VAL A 48 9.77 -4.25 -25.32
C VAL A 48 8.31 -3.91 -25.04
N VAL A 49 7.66 -3.10 -25.88
CA VAL A 49 6.25 -2.74 -25.71
C VAL A 49 5.37 -3.96 -25.89
N GLU A 50 5.67 -4.80 -26.88
CA GLU A 50 4.97 -6.07 -27.10
C GLU A 50 5.28 -7.09 -26.00
N GLN A 51 6.52 -7.14 -25.49
CA GLN A 51 6.85 -7.95 -24.31
C GLN A 51 6.04 -7.51 -23.09
N ALA A 52 5.94 -6.21 -22.80
CA ALA A 52 5.17 -5.68 -21.68
C ALA A 52 3.68 -6.03 -21.79
N LYS A 53 3.09 -5.92 -22.99
CA LYS A 53 1.71 -6.37 -23.25
C LYS A 53 1.56 -7.86 -22.99
N GLN A 54 2.50 -8.68 -23.42
CA GLN A 54 2.46 -10.13 -23.17
C GLN A 54 2.60 -10.45 -21.68
N CYS A 55 3.48 -9.75 -20.94
CA CYS A 55 3.59 -9.88 -19.49
C CYS A 55 2.23 -9.65 -18.82
N LEU A 56 1.56 -8.55 -19.16
CA LEU A 56 0.28 -8.20 -18.57
C LEU A 56 -0.84 -9.18 -18.93
N ARG A 57 -0.89 -9.69 -20.17
CA ARG A 57 -1.83 -10.76 -20.56
C ARG A 57 -1.63 -12.02 -19.72
N ASN A 58 -0.39 -12.44 -19.55
CA ASN A 58 -0.04 -13.62 -18.76
C ASN A 58 -0.42 -13.42 -17.27
N ILE A 59 -0.18 -12.22 -16.74
CA ILE A 59 -0.57 -11.84 -15.37
C ILE A 59 -2.10 -11.83 -15.24
N GLU A 60 -2.84 -11.26 -16.19
CA GLU A 60 -4.30 -11.21 -16.17
C GLU A 60 -4.93 -12.60 -16.12
N ASN A 61 -4.43 -13.52 -16.94
CA ASN A 61 -4.87 -14.91 -16.92
C ASN A 61 -4.64 -15.55 -15.54
N THR A 62 -3.46 -15.30 -14.96
CA THR A 62 -3.10 -15.81 -13.63
C THR A 62 -3.98 -15.22 -12.53
N LEU A 63 -4.20 -13.90 -12.54
CA LEU A 63 -5.08 -13.22 -11.58
C LEU A 63 -6.52 -13.73 -11.71
N THR A 64 -7.00 -13.92 -12.93
CA THR A 64 -8.33 -14.48 -13.23
C THR A 64 -8.49 -15.88 -12.64
N GLU A 65 -7.51 -16.77 -12.83
CA GLU A 65 -7.50 -18.10 -12.22
C GLU A 65 -7.39 -18.05 -10.69
N ALA A 66 -6.74 -17.02 -10.14
CA ALA A 66 -6.71 -16.73 -8.72
C ALA A 66 -8.04 -16.15 -8.18
N GLY A 67 -9.01 -15.84 -9.05
CA GLY A 67 -10.30 -15.26 -8.68
C GLY A 67 -10.24 -13.75 -8.41
N CYS A 68 -9.28 -13.04 -8.99
CA CYS A 68 -9.10 -11.59 -8.87
C CYS A 68 -8.74 -10.93 -10.20
N SER A 69 -8.47 -9.62 -10.16
CA SER A 69 -8.17 -8.81 -11.34
C SER A 69 -7.03 -7.82 -11.07
N PHE A 70 -6.63 -7.06 -12.09
CA PHE A 70 -5.70 -5.94 -11.90
C PHE A 70 -6.18 -4.93 -10.85
N ALA A 71 -7.50 -4.77 -10.65
CA ALA A 71 -8.05 -3.87 -9.62
C ALA A 71 -7.69 -4.30 -8.18
N ASP A 72 -7.28 -5.55 -7.99
CA ASP A 72 -6.87 -6.12 -6.71
C ASP A 72 -5.35 -6.07 -6.50
N VAL A 73 -4.59 -5.64 -7.51
CA VAL A 73 -3.13 -5.50 -7.41
C VAL A 73 -2.78 -4.32 -6.50
N VAL A 74 -2.02 -4.60 -5.45
CA VAL A 74 -1.58 -3.58 -4.48
C VAL A 74 -0.09 -3.27 -4.60
N ARG A 75 0.68 -4.13 -5.28
CA ARG A 75 2.09 -3.89 -5.60
C ARG A 75 2.47 -4.47 -6.96
N VAL A 76 3.31 -3.73 -7.68
CA VAL A 76 3.97 -4.15 -8.91
C VAL A 76 5.48 -3.90 -8.83
N ARG A 77 6.27 -4.82 -9.37
CA ARG A 77 7.70 -4.63 -9.62
C ARG A 77 7.99 -4.78 -11.10
N TYR A 78 8.80 -3.87 -11.62
CA TYR A 78 9.31 -3.90 -12.98
C TYR A 78 10.81 -4.19 -12.92
N LEU A 79 11.27 -5.22 -13.63
CA LEU A 79 12.67 -5.59 -13.72
C LEU A 79 13.09 -5.52 -15.19
N LEU A 80 14.12 -4.73 -15.51
CA LEU A 80 14.59 -4.53 -16.88
C LEU A 80 16.13 -4.52 -16.94
N PRO A 81 16.78 -5.12 -17.96
CA PRO A 81 18.22 -4.99 -18.14
C PRO A 81 18.65 -3.57 -18.54
N ASP A 82 17.86 -2.92 -19.40
CA ASP A 82 18.08 -1.53 -19.81
C ASP A 82 16.96 -0.63 -19.27
N ARG A 83 17.35 0.46 -18.60
CA ARG A 83 16.41 1.46 -18.10
C ARG A 83 15.65 2.18 -19.22
N SER A 84 16.23 2.25 -20.43
CA SER A 84 15.65 2.99 -21.57
C SER A 84 14.39 2.31 -22.11
N ASP A 85 14.24 1.01 -21.88
CA ASP A 85 13.09 0.21 -22.29
C ASP A 85 11.83 0.49 -21.44
N PHE A 86 11.95 1.18 -20.30
CA PHE A 86 10.81 1.44 -19.42
C PHE A 86 9.84 2.51 -19.95
N GLU A 87 10.37 3.62 -20.46
CA GLU A 87 9.54 4.74 -20.93
C GLU A 87 8.60 4.37 -22.10
N PRO A 88 9.04 3.59 -23.11
CA PRO A 88 8.15 3.09 -24.17
C PRO A 88 6.95 2.27 -23.64
N CYS A 89 7.09 1.61 -22.48
CA CYS A 89 6.04 0.77 -21.91
C CYS A 89 4.95 1.57 -21.17
N LEU A 90 5.15 2.86 -20.88
CA LEU A 90 4.24 3.66 -20.05
C LEU A 90 2.77 3.63 -20.51
N PRO A 91 2.42 3.73 -21.81
CA PRO A 91 1.02 3.66 -22.23
C PRO A 91 0.36 2.33 -21.84
N VAL A 92 1.05 1.21 -22.07
CA VAL A 92 0.56 -0.14 -21.77
C VAL A 92 0.42 -0.34 -20.25
N LEU A 93 1.40 0.13 -19.47
CA LEU A 93 1.34 0.08 -18.00
C LEU A 93 0.21 0.96 -17.45
N ARG A 94 -0.04 2.11 -18.06
CA ARG A 94 -1.14 3.01 -17.69
C ARG A 94 -2.50 2.38 -17.96
N ASP A 95 -2.66 1.66 -19.07
CA ASP A 95 -3.90 0.95 -19.38
C ASP A 95 -4.23 -0.10 -18.31
N ALA A 96 -3.22 -0.81 -17.79
CA ALA A 96 -3.42 -1.81 -16.74
C ALA A 96 -3.57 -1.21 -15.32
N PHE A 97 -2.78 -0.19 -14.98
CA PHE A 97 -2.60 0.25 -13.60
C PHE A 97 -2.98 1.71 -13.33
N GLY A 98 -3.36 2.50 -14.33
CA GLY A 98 -3.55 3.96 -14.19
C GLY A 98 -4.61 4.37 -13.16
N GLU A 99 -5.71 3.62 -13.10
CA GLU A 99 -6.77 3.80 -12.10
C GLU A 99 -6.48 3.01 -10.80
N VAL A 100 -5.81 1.86 -10.90
CA VAL A 100 -5.48 0.98 -9.76
C VAL A 100 -4.44 1.60 -8.84
N ARG A 101 -3.39 2.20 -9.44
CA ARG A 101 -2.25 2.86 -8.77
C ARG A 101 -1.59 2.01 -7.67
N PRO A 102 -1.12 0.78 -7.97
CA PRO A 102 -0.42 -0.04 -7.00
C PRO A 102 0.92 0.59 -6.57
N ALA A 103 1.43 0.19 -5.41
CA ALA A 103 2.80 0.54 -5.03
C ALA A 103 3.78 -0.04 -6.07
N ALA A 104 4.64 0.80 -6.63
CA ALA A 104 5.52 0.41 -7.73
C ALA A 104 7.00 0.45 -7.34
N THR A 105 7.79 -0.46 -7.91
CA THR A 105 9.26 -0.40 -7.86
C THR A 105 9.80 -0.78 -9.23
N MET A 106 10.81 -0.04 -9.70
CA MET A 106 11.55 -0.36 -10.91
C MET A 106 12.98 -0.73 -10.52
N LEU A 107 13.49 -1.84 -11.05
CA LEU A 107 14.85 -2.31 -10.85
C LEU A 107 15.53 -2.48 -12.20
N VAL A 108 16.78 -2.00 -12.29
CA VAL A 108 17.65 -2.28 -13.43
C VAL A 108 18.52 -3.47 -13.06
N CYS A 109 18.28 -4.62 -13.68
CA CYS A 109 18.99 -5.87 -13.40
C CYS A 109 18.92 -6.84 -14.59
N GLY A 110 19.88 -7.77 -14.68
CA GLY A 110 19.83 -8.83 -15.69
C GLY A 110 18.67 -9.79 -15.46
N LEU A 111 18.14 -10.35 -16.56
CA LEU A 111 17.08 -11.36 -16.57
C LEU A 111 17.64 -12.72 -17.00
N SER A 112 16.89 -13.80 -16.77
CA SER A 112 17.37 -15.19 -16.97
C SER A 112 17.66 -15.55 -18.42
N ASP A 113 17.02 -14.89 -19.39
CA ASP A 113 17.25 -15.05 -20.83
C ASP A 113 17.56 -13.68 -21.45
N PRO A 114 18.62 -13.54 -22.28
CA PRO A 114 19.02 -12.26 -22.86
C PRO A 114 17.97 -11.67 -23.82
N ARG A 115 16.98 -12.44 -24.28
CA ARG A 115 15.87 -11.95 -25.10
C ARG A 115 14.82 -11.20 -24.27
N MET A 116 14.80 -11.40 -22.95
CA MET A 116 13.85 -10.72 -22.07
C MET A 116 14.30 -9.28 -21.84
N LYS A 117 13.41 -8.33 -22.11
CA LYS A 117 13.64 -6.89 -21.90
C LYS A 117 12.88 -6.34 -20.70
N ILE A 118 11.80 -7.00 -20.31
CA ILE A 118 11.00 -6.65 -19.14
C ILE A 118 10.42 -7.89 -18.47
N GLU A 119 10.46 -7.89 -17.15
CA GLU A 119 9.77 -8.83 -16.29
C GLU A 119 8.91 -8.05 -15.28
N ILE A 120 7.68 -8.51 -15.07
CA ILE A 120 6.69 -7.87 -14.19
C ILE A 120 6.26 -8.87 -13.12
N GLU A 121 6.42 -8.50 -11.86
CA GLU A 121 5.90 -9.24 -10.70
C GLU A 121 4.75 -8.45 -10.09
N VAL A 122 3.65 -9.11 -9.75
CA VAL A 122 2.53 -8.46 -9.06
C VAL A 122 2.12 -9.19 -7.78
N TYR A 123 1.70 -8.41 -6.81
CA TYR A 123 1.07 -8.88 -5.60
C TYR A 123 -0.33 -8.28 -5.50
N ALA A 124 -1.33 -9.15 -5.48
CA ALA A 124 -2.73 -8.80 -5.39
C ALA A 124 -3.34 -9.30 -4.08
N ARG A 125 -4.46 -8.68 -3.70
CA ARG A 125 -5.23 -9.08 -2.53
C ARG A 125 -6.69 -9.26 -2.92
N THR A 126 -7.16 -10.51 -2.96
CA THR A 126 -8.56 -10.82 -3.26
C THR A 126 -9.44 -10.21 -2.17
N ARG A 127 -10.46 -9.44 -2.56
CA ARG A 127 -11.54 -9.11 -1.62
C ARG A 127 -12.48 -10.32 -1.58
N PRO A 128 -13.03 -10.69 -0.41
CA PRO A 128 -14.11 -11.67 -0.41
C PRO A 128 -15.22 -11.16 -1.35
N PRO A 129 -15.89 -12.04 -2.13
CA PRO A 129 -17.07 -11.63 -2.87
C PRO A 129 -18.01 -10.99 -1.85
N ARG A 130 -18.51 -9.78 -2.13
CA ARG A 130 -19.55 -9.17 -1.30
C ARG A 130 -20.67 -10.22 -1.22
N ALA A 131 -20.86 -10.81 -0.05
CA ALA A 131 -22.15 -11.39 0.26
C ALA A 131 -23.17 -10.28 -0.04
N SER A 132 -24.18 -10.60 -0.82
CA SER A 132 -25.39 -9.78 -0.92
C SER A 132 -25.68 -9.21 0.46
N GLU A 133 -25.53 -7.90 0.62
CA GLU A 133 -25.70 -7.22 1.90
C GLU A 133 -27.18 -7.31 2.29
N GLU A 134 -27.55 -8.34 3.05
CA GLU A 134 -28.61 -8.21 4.03
C GLU A 134 -28.01 -7.59 5.30
N PRO A 135 -28.55 -6.45 5.77
CA PRO A 135 -27.95 -5.70 6.85
C PRO A 135 -28.32 -6.35 8.18
N THR A 136 -27.34 -6.96 8.85
CA THR A 136 -27.40 -7.07 10.32
C THR A 136 -26.28 -6.23 10.90
N ARG A 137 -26.52 -4.92 10.89
CA ARG A 137 -25.72 -3.93 11.61
C ARG A 137 -25.98 -4.16 13.10
N ALA A 138 -25.07 -4.85 13.79
CA ALA A 138 -24.92 -4.64 15.22
C ALA A 138 -24.55 -3.17 15.39
N THR A 139 -25.42 -2.44 16.08
CA THR A 139 -25.33 -1.00 16.33
C THR A 139 -24.05 -0.68 17.10
N GLN A 140 -22.95 -0.49 16.38
CA GLN A 140 -21.97 0.51 16.80
C GLN A 140 -22.60 1.85 16.50
N THR A 141 -22.94 2.57 17.57
CA THR A 141 -23.31 3.98 17.55
C THR A 141 -22.38 4.72 16.59
N ALA A 142 -22.92 5.08 15.43
CA ALA A 142 -22.24 5.92 14.48
C ALA A 142 -21.98 7.26 15.17
N GLN A 143 -20.72 7.55 15.44
CA GLN A 143 -20.31 8.92 15.67
C GLN A 143 -20.61 9.72 14.39
N PRO A 144 -21.03 10.99 14.51
CA PRO A 144 -21.40 11.79 13.35
C PRO A 144 -20.25 11.83 12.34
N VAL A 145 -20.56 11.58 11.07
CA VAL A 145 -19.60 11.71 9.97
C VAL A 145 -19.25 13.18 9.85
N GLN A 146 -18.14 13.59 10.49
CA GLN A 146 -17.51 14.88 10.22
C GLN A 146 -16.96 14.83 8.80
N THR A 147 -17.31 15.83 7.98
CA THR A 147 -16.74 16.01 6.65
C THR A 147 -15.23 16.14 6.78
N ALA A 148 -14.49 15.16 6.29
CA ALA A 148 -13.02 15.16 6.36
C ALA A 148 -12.47 16.35 5.56
N GLN A 149 -11.79 17.26 6.26
CA GLN A 149 -11.05 18.39 5.70
C GLN A 149 -9.59 18.25 6.14
N PRO A 150 -8.60 18.50 5.27
CA PRO A 150 -7.21 18.52 5.71
C PRO A 150 -7.00 19.65 6.72
N VAL A 151 -6.01 19.51 7.59
CA VAL A 151 -5.55 20.62 8.43
C VAL A 151 -5.19 21.80 7.53
N GLN A 152 -5.72 22.98 7.88
CA GLN A 152 -5.49 24.21 7.10
C GLN A 152 -4.01 24.55 7.01
N ALA A 153 -3.63 25.26 5.94
CA ALA A 153 -2.28 25.79 5.81
C ALA A 153 -2.03 26.91 6.83
N TYR A 154 -0.97 26.80 7.61
CA TYR A 154 -0.51 27.82 8.55
C TYR A 154 0.74 28.53 8.03
N GLU A 155 1.00 29.76 8.53
CA GLU A 155 2.21 30.51 8.19
C GLU A 155 3.47 29.78 8.70
N PRO A 156 4.38 29.34 7.80
CA PRO A 156 5.65 28.70 8.17
C PRO A 156 6.60 29.64 8.94
N PRO A 157 7.61 29.11 9.65
CA PRO A 157 7.90 27.69 9.80
C PRO A 157 7.18 27.05 10.98
N TYR A 158 6.65 25.85 10.79
CA TYR A 158 6.09 25.01 11.86
C TYR A 158 6.63 23.59 11.72
N TYR A 159 6.26 22.67 12.59
CA TYR A 159 6.74 21.29 12.61
C TYR A 159 5.61 20.30 12.31
N ALA A 160 5.95 19.22 11.61
CA ALA A 160 5.10 18.08 11.37
C ALA A 160 5.73 16.82 11.98
N ALA A 161 4.97 16.09 12.78
CA ALA A 161 5.30 14.77 13.29
C ALA A 161 4.49 13.73 12.53
N VAL A 162 5.14 13.02 11.61
CA VAL A 162 4.54 12.02 10.72
C VAL A 162 4.77 10.63 11.32
N PHE A 163 3.71 10.06 11.89
CA PHE A 163 3.69 8.70 12.43
C PHE A 163 3.00 7.76 11.46
N THR A 164 3.71 6.77 10.95
CA THR A 164 3.18 5.75 10.02
C THR A 164 3.33 4.38 10.66
N ALA A 165 2.24 3.62 10.77
CA ALA A 165 2.22 2.34 11.48
C ALA A 165 1.41 1.25 10.78
N VAL A 166 1.91 0.02 10.87
CA VAL A 166 1.13 -1.21 10.59
C VAL A 166 0.60 -1.71 11.93
N ARG A 167 -0.72 -1.90 12.01
CA ARG A 167 -1.40 -2.30 13.26
C ARG A 167 -1.65 -3.80 13.30
N THR A 168 -1.54 -4.37 14.49
CA THR A 168 -1.93 -5.77 14.75
C THR A 168 -3.44 -5.99 14.50
N PRO A 169 -3.88 -7.24 14.32
CA PRO A 169 -5.30 -7.58 14.17
C PRO A 169 -6.13 -7.30 15.43
N ASP A 170 -5.58 -7.57 16.62
CA ASP A 170 -6.22 -7.25 17.89
C ASP A 170 -6.03 -5.76 18.22
N ARG A 171 -7.14 -5.05 18.40
CA ARG A 171 -7.20 -3.61 18.65
C ARG A 171 -8.03 -3.28 19.87
N SER A 172 -8.18 -4.23 20.79
CA SER A 172 -8.89 -4.00 22.04
C SER A 172 -8.33 -2.77 22.77
N GLY A 173 -9.21 -1.83 23.12
CA GLY A 173 -8.86 -0.58 23.80
C GLY A 173 -8.11 0.47 22.95
N PHE A 174 -7.82 0.19 21.67
CA PHE A 174 -7.13 1.14 20.79
C PHE A 174 -7.96 2.42 20.58
N GLY A 175 -9.24 2.27 20.24
CA GLY A 175 -10.12 3.41 19.91
C GLY A 175 -10.29 4.39 21.07
N GLU A 176 -10.48 3.87 22.28
CA GLU A 176 -10.58 4.67 23.51
C GLU A 176 -9.29 5.41 23.81
N THR A 177 -8.15 4.70 23.73
CA THR A 177 -6.84 5.31 23.97
C THR A 177 -6.54 6.38 22.91
N ASN A 178 -6.87 6.13 21.65
CA ASN A 178 -6.66 7.08 20.57
C ASN A 178 -7.52 8.34 20.73
N ALA A 179 -8.81 8.18 21.06
CA ALA A 179 -9.69 9.31 21.36
C ALA A 179 -9.15 10.16 22.53
N ARG A 180 -8.61 9.50 23.56
CA ARG A 180 -7.95 10.20 24.67
C ARG A 180 -6.70 10.97 24.23
N MET A 181 -5.87 10.40 23.35
CA MET A 181 -4.70 11.10 22.80
C MET A 181 -5.10 12.30 21.95
N GLU A 182 -6.20 12.18 21.18
CA GLU A 182 -6.76 13.28 20.39
C GLU A 182 -7.25 14.43 21.26
N ASP A 183 -7.83 14.14 22.43
CA ASP A 183 -8.24 15.20 23.36
C ASP A 183 -7.05 15.83 24.06
N LEU A 184 -6.08 15.04 24.51
CA LEU A 184 -4.87 15.55 25.16
C LEU A 184 -4.03 16.46 24.25
N VAL A 185 -3.83 16.06 22.99
CA VAL A 185 -2.96 16.82 22.09
C VAL A 185 -3.53 18.21 21.78
N LYS A 186 -4.87 18.37 21.82
CA LYS A 186 -5.53 19.67 21.62
C LYS A 186 -5.19 20.68 22.70
N ASP A 187 -4.87 20.22 23.91
CA ASP A 187 -4.52 21.08 25.05
C ASP A 187 -3.05 21.51 25.02
N ILE A 188 -2.23 20.96 24.12
CA ILE A 188 -0.82 21.34 23.99
C ILE A 188 -0.72 22.74 23.39
N PRO A 189 -0.14 23.73 24.10
CA PRO A 189 0.08 25.06 23.53
C PRO A 189 0.96 24.96 22.30
N GLY A 190 0.44 25.44 21.17
CA GLY A 190 1.09 25.37 19.87
C GLY A 190 0.67 24.18 18.99
N TYR A 191 -0.29 23.35 19.40
CA TYR A 191 -0.90 22.37 18.50
C TYR A 191 -1.70 23.07 17.38
N LEU A 192 -1.47 22.65 16.14
CA LEU A 192 -2.08 23.25 14.95
C LEU A 192 -3.14 22.35 14.30
N GLY A 193 -3.19 21.08 14.68
CA GLY A 193 -4.12 20.11 14.10
C GLY A 193 -3.46 18.79 13.78
N MET A 194 -4.27 17.83 13.32
CA MET A 194 -3.79 16.51 12.95
C MET A 194 -4.60 15.96 11.79
N ASP A 195 -3.91 15.40 10.81
CA ASP A 195 -4.51 14.58 9.77
C ASP A 195 -4.34 13.10 10.14
N HIS A 196 -5.33 12.28 9.82
CA HIS A 196 -5.19 10.84 9.88
C HIS A 196 -5.78 10.21 8.62
N ALA A 197 -5.14 9.14 8.18
CA ALA A 197 -5.68 8.28 7.14
C ALA A 197 -5.28 6.83 7.42
N GLN A 198 -6.12 5.90 6.99
CA GLN A 198 -5.82 4.49 7.06
C GLN A 198 -6.12 3.84 5.71
N THR A 199 -5.18 3.05 5.23
CA THR A 199 -5.40 2.22 4.05
C THR A 199 -6.17 0.96 4.45
N PRO A 200 -6.99 0.38 3.57
CA PRO A 200 -7.59 -0.93 3.78
C PRO A 200 -6.57 -2.06 4.05
N GLY A 201 -5.30 -1.83 3.70
CA GLY A 201 -4.16 -2.72 3.97
C GLY A 201 -3.59 -2.64 5.38
N GLY A 202 -4.20 -1.86 6.28
CA GLY A 202 -3.81 -1.79 7.69
C GLY A 202 -2.70 -0.78 8.00
N LEU A 203 -2.07 -0.19 6.97
CA LEU A 203 -1.14 0.93 7.14
C LEU A 203 -1.95 2.19 7.49
N GLY A 204 -1.68 2.75 8.67
CA GLY A 204 -2.21 4.02 9.12
C GLY A 204 -1.14 5.10 9.12
N ILE A 205 -1.51 6.33 8.78
CA ILE A 205 -0.69 7.53 8.95
C ILE A 205 -1.43 8.52 9.84
N THR A 206 -0.68 9.15 10.73
CA THR A 206 -1.13 10.24 11.59
C THR A 206 -0.08 11.34 11.49
N VAL A 207 -0.49 12.53 11.09
CA VAL A 207 0.40 13.70 10.98
C VAL A 207 -0.07 14.76 11.96
N GLY A 208 0.69 14.96 13.03
CA GLY A 208 0.43 16.06 13.98
C GLY A 208 1.23 17.30 13.61
N TYR A 209 0.61 18.46 13.61
CA TYR A 209 1.24 19.74 13.29
C TYR A 209 1.39 20.61 14.55
N PHE A 210 2.56 21.22 14.72
CA PHE A 210 2.93 21.97 15.91
C PHE A 210 3.63 23.28 15.52
N ARG A 211 3.32 24.38 16.19
CA ARG A 211 3.83 25.73 15.91
C ARG A 211 5.35 25.81 15.97
N ASP A 212 5.96 25.11 16.90
CA ASP A 212 7.38 25.13 17.18
C ASP A 212 7.85 23.78 17.76
N ALA A 213 9.18 23.64 17.91
CA ALA A 213 9.79 22.43 18.45
C ALA A 213 9.43 22.22 19.94
N ASP A 214 9.17 23.29 20.69
CA ASP A 214 8.82 23.19 22.11
C ASP A 214 7.42 22.58 22.29
N ALA A 215 6.45 22.95 21.45
CA ALA A 215 5.12 22.35 21.43
C ALA A 215 5.21 20.85 21.12
N LEU A 216 6.04 20.46 20.15
CA LEU A 216 6.28 19.06 19.84
C LEU A 216 6.98 18.32 21.00
N ASP A 217 7.93 18.96 21.69
CA ASP A 217 8.63 18.35 22.83
C ASP A 217 7.71 18.16 24.03
N ARG A 218 6.83 19.12 24.33
CA ARG A 218 5.77 18.98 25.34
C ARG A 218 4.89 17.76 25.03
N TRP A 219 4.45 17.61 23.78
CA TRP A 219 3.68 16.44 23.39
C TRP A 219 4.48 15.14 23.52
N ARG A 220 5.73 15.11 23.05
CA ARG A 220 6.62 13.94 23.13
C ARG A 220 6.90 13.50 24.57
N THR A 221 6.93 14.44 25.51
CA THR A 221 7.28 14.20 26.91
C THR A 221 6.08 14.03 27.83
N ASP A 222 4.87 14.30 27.36
CA ASP A 222 3.63 14.06 28.10
C ASP A 222 3.54 12.63 28.65
N ALA A 223 3.21 12.51 29.94
CA ALA A 223 3.27 11.24 30.65
C ALA A 223 2.24 10.23 30.15
N GLU A 224 1.04 10.70 29.81
CA GLU A 224 -0.07 9.86 29.34
C GLU A 224 0.18 9.42 27.90
N HIS A 225 0.66 10.32 27.04
CA HIS A 225 1.11 9.99 25.69
C HIS A 225 2.25 8.97 25.71
N ARG A 226 3.24 9.11 26.59
CA ARG A 226 4.32 8.12 26.74
C ARG A 226 3.81 6.77 27.22
N ALA A 227 2.77 6.74 28.06
CA ALA A 227 2.12 5.49 28.46
C ALA A 227 1.40 4.84 27.28
N ALA A 228 0.62 5.61 26.51
CA ALA A 228 -0.05 5.15 25.30
C ALA A 228 0.95 4.60 24.26
N GLN A 229 2.09 5.27 24.06
CA GLN A 229 3.15 4.78 23.17
C GLN A 229 3.75 3.44 23.62
N ARG A 230 3.96 3.25 24.94
CA ARG A 230 4.46 1.97 25.48
C ARG A 230 3.45 0.85 25.23
N ARG A 231 2.17 1.12 25.51
CA ARG A 231 1.08 0.17 25.27
C ARG A 231 0.93 -0.16 23.78
N GLY A 232 0.93 0.86 22.92
CA GLY A 232 0.84 0.67 21.48
C GLY A 232 1.96 -0.20 20.92
N ARG A 233 3.21 -0.04 21.39
CA ARG A 233 4.33 -0.94 21.04
C ARG A 233 4.13 -2.39 21.48
N ALA A 234 3.49 -2.60 22.62
CA ALA A 234 3.29 -3.94 23.17
C ALA A 234 2.10 -4.65 22.52
N GLU A 235 1.05 -3.91 22.14
CA GLU A 235 -0.26 -4.49 21.84
C GLU A 235 -0.76 -4.20 20.42
N TRP A 236 -0.50 -3.02 19.86
CA TRP A 236 -1.26 -2.51 18.71
C TRP A 236 -0.46 -2.31 17.42
N TYR A 237 0.86 -2.27 17.50
CA TYR A 237 1.71 -1.98 16.33
C TYR A 237 2.64 -3.16 16.02
N GLU A 238 2.56 -3.66 14.79
CA GLU A 238 3.54 -4.61 14.23
C GLU A 238 4.85 -3.89 13.89
N SER A 239 4.75 -2.66 13.38
CA SER A 239 5.87 -1.78 13.11
C SER A 239 5.38 -0.33 12.96
N TYR A 240 6.27 0.64 13.20
CA TYR A 240 6.00 2.04 12.87
C TYR A 240 7.28 2.82 12.58
N THR A 241 7.14 3.94 11.87
CA THR A 241 8.15 4.99 11.73
C THR A 241 7.59 6.32 12.24
N LEU A 242 8.49 7.17 12.76
CA LEU A 242 8.18 8.54 13.15
C LEU A 242 9.20 9.47 12.49
N HIS A 243 8.72 10.39 11.67
CA HIS A 243 9.54 11.47 11.10
C HIS A 243 9.11 12.80 11.69
N VAL A 244 10.08 13.62 12.06
CA VAL A 244 9.85 15.01 12.47
C VAL A 244 10.47 15.90 11.42
N ALA A 245 9.68 16.79 10.84
CA ALA A 245 10.11 17.70 9.79
C ALA A 245 9.69 19.14 10.12
N LYS A 246 10.54 20.10 9.75
CA LYS A 246 10.19 21.52 9.74
C LYS A 246 9.53 21.84 8.39
N VAL A 247 8.31 22.34 8.43
CA VAL A 247 7.60 22.82 7.26
C VAL A 247 8.06 24.24 6.96
N GLU A 248 8.66 24.44 5.79
CA GLU A 248 9.17 25.74 5.36
C GLU A 248 8.22 26.46 4.39
N ARG A 249 7.26 25.73 3.80
CA ARG A 249 6.26 26.26 2.86
C ARG A 249 4.93 25.54 3.06
N SER A 250 3.82 26.28 3.03
CA SER A 250 2.48 25.73 3.16
C SER A 250 1.48 26.56 2.35
N HIS A 251 0.54 25.90 1.67
CA HIS A 251 -0.52 26.53 0.89
C HIS A 251 -1.76 25.64 0.89
N GLY A 252 -2.94 26.25 0.84
CA GLY A 252 -4.23 25.56 0.83
C GLY A 252 -5.08 25.99 -0.36
N PHE A 253 -5.91 25.06 -0.85
CA PHE A 253 -6.86 25.30 -1.92
C PHE A 253 -8.25 24.80 -1.50
N THR A 254 -9.28 25.58 -1.80
CA THR A 254 -10.68 25.16 -1.65
C THR A 254 -11.38 25.42 -2.99
N ARG A 255 -12.10 24.42 -3.50
CA ARG A 255 -12.93 24.58 -4.70
C ARG A 255 -14.13 25.45 -4.35
N ALA A 256 -14.34 26.51 -5.12
CA ALA A 256 -15.54 27.36 -5.05
C ALA A 256 -16.78 26.64 -5.58
#